data_AF-A0A7X1LU14-F1
#
_entry.id   AF-A0A7X1LU14-F1
#
_cell.length_a   1.000
_cell.length_b   1.000
_cell.length_c   1.000
_cell.angle_alpha   90.00
_cell.angle_beta   90.00
_cell.angle_gamma   90.00
#
_symmetry.space_group_name_H-M   'P 1'
#
loop_
_entity.id
_entity.type
_entity.pdbx_description
1 polymer ?
#
loop_
_entity_poly.entity_id
_entity_poly.type
_entity_poly.pdbx_seq_one_letter_code
_entity_poly.pdbx_strand_id
1 'polypeptide(L)'
;TYLDRWAERLDLFHPNHPVFQCGHLTEYARGPEALHPGSLGGDAGAWFNHELYRPLPPYPAARAAQLLLHLLAYDVAGVKRAVPGDPAAKNGKVYGSQIGPFASSTHCHLTTDSGTLKDVLLLNLPPQPRATDDAPVWERDTPPAPCAPARPPAASTCSPGPTAESASTPPRTAAWTPSPTTTATACPADGSQPSSSTR
;
A
#
# COMPACT_ATOMS: atom_id res chain seq x y z
N THR A 1 24.23 4.11 -14.50
CA THR A 1 23.14 3.39 -15.23
C THR A 1 21.79 3.96 -14.82
N TYR A 2 20.66 3.47 -15.36
CA TYR A 2 19.32 3.94 -14.98
C TYR A 2 19.03 3.70 -13.49
N LEU A 3 19.40 2.54 -12.95
CA LEU A 3 19.19 2.22 -11.54
C LEU A 3 20.06 3.07 -10.61
N ASP A 4 21.32 3.34 -10.97
CA ASP A 4 22.20 4.20 -10.15
C ASP A 4 21.64 5.62 -10.01
N ARG A 5 20.99 6.13 -11.07
CA ARG A 5 20.34 7.46 -11.04
C ARG A 5 19.19 7.52 -10.04
N TRP A 6 18.43 6.43 -9.91
CA TRP A 6 17.18 6.39 -9.14
C TRP A 6 17.30 5.59 -7.84
N ALA A 7 18.50 5.18 -7.44
CA ALA A 7 18.73 4.31 -6.28
C ALA A 7 18.09 4.87 -5.00
N GLU A 8 18.23 6.17 -4.74
CA GLU A 8 17.63 6.81 -3.56
C GLU A 8 16.09 6.80 -3.59
N ARG A 9 15.48 6.91 -4.77
CA ARG A 9 14.01 6.89 -4.95
C ARG A 9 13.43 5.48 -4.91
N LEU A 10 14.29 4.45 -4.95
CA LEU A 10 13.92 3.04 -4.85
C LEU A 10 14.18 2.46 -3.45
N ASP A 11 14.62 3.28 -2.49
CA ASP A 11 14.78 2.89 -1.10
C ASP A 11 13.42 2.89 -0.37
N LEU A 12 13.08 1.73 0.22
CA LEU A 12 11.84 1.51 0.96
C LEU A 12 11.76 2.35 2.25
N PHE A 13 12.91 2.70 2.82
CA PHE A 13 13.02 3.39 4.11
C PHE A 13 13.61 4.79 4.00
N HIS A 14 13.67 5.35 2.79
CA HIS A 14 14.20 6.68 2.61
C HIS A 14 13.41 7.68 3.48
N PRO A 15 14.08 8.57 4.25
CA PRO A 15 13.41 9.44 5.21
C PRO A 15 12.35 10.35 4.58
N ASN A 16 12.64 10.92 3.41
CA ASN A 16 11.76 11.87 2.72
C ASN A 16 10.97 11.28 1.54
N HIS A 17 11.53 10.30 0.83
CA HIS A 17 11.00 9.75 -0.43
C HIS A 17 10.97 8.22 -0.43
N PRO A 18 10.32 7.59 0.56
CA PRO A 18 10.24 6.13 0.60
C PRO A 18 9.49 5.62 -0.63
N VAL A 19 10.05 4.63 -1.33
CA VAL A 19 9.46 4.15 -2.59
C VAL A 19 8.04 3.64 -2.36
N PHE A 20 7.13 4.03 -3.27
CA PHE A 20 5.69 3.68 -3.23
C PHE A 20 4.96 4.13 -1.96
N GLN A 21 5.51 5.09 -1.22
CA GLN A 21 4.98 5.55 0.05
C GLN A 21 4.97 7.07 0.15
N CYS A 22 4.23 7.59 1.14
CA CYS A 22 4.20 9.02 1.46
C CYS A 22 5.14 9.31 2.64
N GLY A 23 6.30 9.93 2.39
CA GLY A 23 7.25 10.31 3.45
C GLY A 23 6.71 11.36 4.43
N HIS A 24 5.66 12.09 4.05
CA HIS A 24 4.99 13.07 4.91
C HIS A 24 3.91 12.44 5.82
N LEU A 25 3.63 11.14 5.66
CA LEU A 25 2.70 10.42 6.52
C LEU A 25 3.46 9.83 7.71
N THR A 26 3.72 10.67 8.72
CA THR A 26 4.53 10.34 9.90
C THR A 26 3.72 9.72 11.03
N GLU A 27 2.40 9.91 11.03
CA GLU A 27 1.49 9.32 12.01
C GLU A 27 0.68 8.18 11.36
N TYR A 28 0.85 6.97 11.89
CA TYR A 28 0.17 5.77 11.41
C TYR A 28 -0.71 5.17 12.51
N ALA A 29 -1.96 4.87 12.14
CA ALA A 29 -2.94 4.29 13.04
C ALA A 29 -3.34 2.86 12.63
N ARG A 30 -2.41 2.15 11.97
CA ARG A 30 -2.54 0.74 11.54
C ARG A 30 -1.23 -0.02 11.77
N GLY A 31 -1.35 -1.29 12.11
CA GLY A 31 -0.22 -2.19 12.27
C GLY A 31 0.11 -2.96 10.97
N PRO A 32 0.98 -3.97 11.06
CA PRO A 32 1.43 -4.77 9.92
C PRO A 32 0.28 -5.51 9.22
N GLU A 33 -0.83 -5.79 9.92
CA GLU A 33 -2.02 -6.40 9.35
C GLU A 33 -2.60 -5.64 8.15
N ALA A 34 -2.34 -4.34 8.04
CA ALA A 34 -2.79 -3.53 6.91
C ALA A 34 -2.16 -3.93 5.57
N LEU A 35 -1.02 -4.61 5.59
CA LEU A 35 -0.36 -5.16 4.39
C LEU A 35 -0.79 -6.60 4.08
N HIS A 36 -1.48 -7.27 5.00
CA HIS A 36 -1.91 -8.64 4.79
C HIS A 36 -3.05 -8.69 3.75
N PRO A 37 -2.98 -9.52 2.68
CA PRO A 37 -4.01 -9.55 1.63
C PRO A 37 -5.41 -9.88 2.14
N GLY A 38 -5.51 -10.73 3.17
CA GLY A 38 -6.78 -11.02 3.86
C GLY A 38 -7.45 -9.79 4.48
N SER A 39 -6.71 -8.73 4.80
CA SER A 39 -7.26 -7.50 5.38
C SER A 39 -7.93 -6.58 4.35
N LEU A 40 -7.83 -6.90 3.04
CA LEU A 40 -8.48 -6.13 1.98
C LEU A 40 -10.01 -6.13 2.15
N GLY A 41 -10.60 -7.19 2.75
CA GLY A 41 -12.03 -7.25 3.07
C GLY A 41 -12.48 -6.39 4.26
N GLY A 42 -11.60 -5.56 4.84
CA GLY A 42 -11.89 -4.81 6.07
C GLY A 42 -12.13 -5.76 7.26
N ASP A 43 -13.06 -5.39 8.15
CA ASP A 43 -13.36 -6.17 9.36
C ASP A 43 -13.78 -7.62 9.04
N ALA A 44 -14.49 -7.82 7.92
CA ALA A 44 -14.90 -9.15 7.46
C ALA A 44 -13.76 -9.99 6.90
N GLY A 45 -12.67 -9.35 6.45
CA GLY A 45 -11.49 -10.03 5.93
C GLY A 45 -10.79 -10.93 6.96
N ALA A 46 -10.99 -10.65 8.25
CA ALA A 46 -10.45 -11.46 9.34
C ALA A 46 -11.33 -12.68 9.68
N TRP A 47 -12.64 -12.68 9.39
CA TRP A 47 -13.61 -13.66 9.93
C TRP A 47 -13.34 -15.14 9.59
N PHE A 48 -12.53 -15.39 8.56
CA PHE A 48 -12.14 -16.75 8.15
C PHE A 48 -10.64 -16.87 7.92
N ASN A 49 -9.85 -15.94 8.49
CA ASN A 49 -8.41 -15.95 8.37
C ASN A 49 -7.76 -16.05 9.76
N HIS A 50 -7.37 -17.26 10.12
CA HIS A 50 -6.76 -17.55 11.42
C HIS A 50 -5.47 -16.75 11.69
N GLU A 51 -4.74 -16.32 10.65
CA GLU A 51 -3.53 -15.50 10.83
C GLU A 51 -3.86 -14.11 11.40
N LEU A 52 -5.06 -13.59 11.14
CA LEU A 52 -5.52 -12.28 11.57
C LEU A 52 -6.21 -12.26 12.94
N TYR A 53 -6.38 -13.42 13.58
CA TYR A 53 -6.96 -13.50 14.94
C TYR A 53 -6.01 -13.07 16.05
N ARG A 54 -4.74 -12.92 15.72
CA ARG A 54 -3.68 -12.51 16.63
C ARG A 54 -2.89 -11.36 15.99
N PRO A 55 -2.27 -10.48 16.79
CA PRO A 55 -1.37 -9.47 16.26
C PRO A 55 -0.30 -10.11 15.37
N LEU A 56 -0.18 -9.61 14.14
CA LEU A 56 0.86 -10.04 13.21
C LEU A 56 2.21 -9.45 13.64
N PRO A 57 3.31 -10.22 13.59
CA PRO A 57 4.63 -9.65 13.73
C PRO A 57 4.95 -8.73 12.53
N PRO A 58 5.91 -7.81 12.67
CA PRO A 58 6.41 -7.02 11.53
C PRO A 58 6.92 -7.93 10.40
N TYR A 59 6.66 -7.53 9.16
CA TYR A 59 7.19 -8.25 8.00
C TYR A 59 8.66 -7.91 7.75
N PRO A 60 9.47 -8.88 7.26
CA PRO A 60 10.77 -8.59 6.67
C PRO A 60 10.63 -7.59 5.50
N ALA A 61 11.61 -6.69 5.32
CA ALA A 61 11.55 -5.61 4.34
C ALA A 61 11.17 -6.09 2.92
N ALA A 62 11.78 -7.17 2.44
CA ALA A 62 11.49 -7.74 1.13
C ALA A 62 10.02 -8.21 1.00
N ARG A 63 9.46 -8.79 2.07
CA ARG A 63 8.05 -9.22 2.09
C ARG A 63 7.12 -8.02 2.18
N ALA A 64 7.46 -7.03 3.00
CA ALA A 64 6.69 -5.80 3.11
C ALA A 64 6.62 -5.05 1.77
N ALA A 65 7.72 -4.99 1.01
CA ALA A 65 7.73 -4.40 -0.32
C ALA A 65 6.78 -5.12 -1.30
N GLN A 66 6.78 -6.45 -1.31
CA GLN A 66 5.86 -7.24 -2.14
C GLN A 66 4.40 -7.01 -1.75
N LEU A 67 4.11 -7.02 -0.44
CA LEU A 67 2.76 -6.80 0.06
C LEU A 67 2.28 -5.36 -0.15
N LEU A 68 3.18 -4.38 -0.09
CA LEU A 68 2.90 -2.99 -0.42
C LEU A 68 2.49 -2.86 -1.89
N LEU A 69 3.26 -3.45 -2.81
CA LEU A 69 2.90 -3.46 -4.24
C LEU A 69 1.55 -4.14 -4.46
N HIS A 70 1.29 -5.26 -3.78
CA HIS A 70 0.00 -5.95 -3.85
C HIS A 70 -1.14 -5.05 -3.37
N LEU A 71 -0.97 -4.38 -2.22
CA LEU A 71 -1.96 -3.44 -1.68
C LEU A 71 -2.23 -2.30 -2.65
N LEU A 72 -1.20 -1.71 -3.26
CA LEU A 72 -1.37 -0.58 -4.19
C LEU A 72 -2.06 -0.99 -5.50
N ALA A 73 -1.78 -2.19 -5.98
CA ALA A 73 -2.36 -2.74 -7.20
C ALA A 73 -3.83 -3.18 -7.01
N TYR A 74 -4.10 -3.93 -5.96
CA TYR A 74 -5.34 -4.70 -5.78
C TYR A 74 -6.22 -4.18 -4.65
N ASP A 75 -6.01 -2.93 -4.21
CA ASP A 75 -6.82 -2.35 -3.16
C ASP A 75 -8.32 -2.34 -3.50
N VAL A 76 -9.17 -2.49 -2.50
CA VAL A 76 -10.61 -2.37 -2.68
C VAL A 76 -11.08 -0.93 -2.43
N ALA A 77 -12.19 -0.58 -3.08
CA ALA A 77 -12.92 0.63 -2.75
C ALA A 77 -13.63 0.48 -1.39
N GLY A 78 -13.89 1.60 -0.71
CA GLY A 78 -14.70 1.59 0.50
C GLY A 78 -14.26 2.60 1.55
N VAL A 79 -14.54 2.23 2.81
CA VAL A 79 -14.25 3.06 3.98
C VAL A 79 -12.85 2.74 4.48
N LYS A 80 -11.98 3.75 4.52
CA LYS A 80 -10.60 3.62 5.00
C LYS A 80 -10.40 4.50 6.23
N ARG A 81 -9.44 4.16 7.07
CA ARG A 81 -9.03 5.03 8.17
C ARG A 81 -8.46 6.33 7.57
N ALA A 82 -8.88 7.47 8.11
CA ALA A 82 -8.39 8.77 7.69
C ALA A 82 -6.94 8.98 8.15
N VAL A 83 -6.20 9.73 7.34
CA VAL A 83 -4.91 10.30 7.76
C VAL A 83 -5.17 11.44 8.76
N PRO A 84 -4.34 11.63 9.79
CA PRO A 84 -4.45 12.79 10.68
C PRO A 84 -4.46 14.11 9.91
N GLY A 85 -5.44 14.97 10.21
CA GLY A 85 -5.61 16.25 9.52
C GLY A 85 -6.31 16.19 8.15
N ASP A 86 -6.81 15.02 7.73
CA ASP A 86 -7.55 14.91 6.46
C ASP A 86 -8.89 15.67 6.52
N PRO A 87 -9.11 16.70 5.68
CA PRO A 87 -10.35 17.48 5.69
C PRO A 87 -11.59 16.67 5.26
N ALA A 88 -11.41 15.54 4.57
CA ALA A 88 -12.49 14.64 4.20
C ALA A 88 -12.86 13.63 5.30
N ALA A 89 -12.14 13.64 6.43
CA ALA A 89 -12.36 12.70 7.53
C ALA A 89 -13.72 12.94 8.22
N LYS A 90 -14.49 11.87 8.38
CA LYS A 90 -15.70 11.83 9.20
C LYS A 90 -15.53 10.71 10.22
N ASN A 91 -15.54 11.04 11.51
CA ASN A 91 -15.30 10.09 12.61
C ASN A 91 -13.99 9.29 12.44
N GLY A 92 -12.91 9.93 12.00
CA GLY A 92 -11.61 9.29 11.78
C GLY A 92 -11.56 8.34 10.56
N LYS A 93 -12.56 8.37 9.69
CA LYS A 93 -12.66 7.55 8.48
C LYS A 93 -12.85 8.42 7.23
N VAL A 94 -12.30 7.96 6.11
CA VAL A 94 -12.53 8.49 4.77
C VAL A 94 -13.44 7.52 4.03
N TYR A 95 -14.47 8.08 3.39
CA TYR A 95 -15.48 7.33 2.64
C TYR A 95 -15.23 7.48 1.14
N GLY A 96 -15.58 6.46 0.35
CA GLY A 96 -15.45 6.53 -1.11
C GLY A 96 -14.01 6.45 -1.61
N SER A 97 -13.14 5.75 -0.88
CA SER A 97 -11.78 5.48 -1.36
C SER A 97 -11.83 4.70 -2.67
N GLN A 98 -10.94 5.03 -3.59
CA GLN A 98 -10.92 4.44 -4.93
C GLN A 98 -10.42 2.98 -4.90
N ILE A 99 -10.85 2.23 -5.90
CA ILE A 99 -10.37 0.88 -6.19
C ILE A 99 -8.96 0.96 -6.78
N GLY A 100 -8.14 -0.06 -6.52
CA GLY A 100 -6.82 -0.16 -7.12
C GLY A 100 -6.90 -0.39 -8.64
N PRO A 101 -5.90 0.10 -9.39
CA PRO A 101 -5.92 0.07 -10.85
C PRO A 101 -6.06 -1.35 -11.40
N PHE A 102 -5.53 -2.36 -10.70
CA PHE A 102 -5.61 -3.75 -11.12
C PHE A 102 -6.78 -4.53 -10.50
N ALA A 103 -7.49 -3.97 -9.53
CA ALA A 103 -8.66 -4.61 -8.93
C ALA A 103 -9.95 -4.45 -9.77
N SER A 104 -10.00 -3.48 -10.69
CA SER A 104 -11.19 -3.22 -11.52
C SER A 104 -11.17 -3.86 -12.91
N SER A 105 -10.12 -4.59 -13.29
CA SER A 105 -9.96 -5.09 -14.66
C SER A 105 -9.38 -6.50 -14.70
N THR A 106 -9.74 -7.25 -15.74
CA THR A 106 -9.15 -8.56 -16.03
C THR A 106 -7.80 -8.36 -16.70
N HIS A 107 -6.76 -8.96 -16.14
CA HIS A 107 -5.39 -8.89 -16.67
C HIS A 107 -5.01 -10.24 -17.26
N CYS A 108 -4.40 -10.21 -18.45
CA CYS A 108 -3.83 -11.39 -19.09
C CYS A 108 -2.31 -11.22 -19.11
N HIS A 109 -1.60 -12.11 -18.42
CA HIS A 109 -0.15 -12.18 -18.48
C HIS A 109 0.25 -13.27 -19.45
N LEU A 110 0.98 -12.90 -20.50
CA LEU A 110 1.54 -13.88 -21.43
C LEU A 110 2.72 -14.55 -20.76
N THR A 111 2.69 -15.88 -20.69
CA THR A 111 3.76 -16.71 -20.14
C THR A 111 4.19 -17.75 -21.18
N THR A 112 5.38 -18.31 -21.01
CA THR A 112 5.92 -19.35 -21.88
C THR A 112 6.61 -20.40 -21.02
N ASP A 113 6.27 -21.67 -21.24
CA ASP A 113 6.77 -22.78 -20.42
C ASP A 113 8.26 -23.07 -20.64
N SER A 114 8.81 -22.63 -21.78
CA SER A 114 10.19 -22.90 -22.20
C SER A 114 11.08 -21.67 -22.32
N GLY A 115 10.57 -20.48 -21.97
CA GLY A 115 11.30 -19.22 -22.06
C GLY A 115 11.99 -18.80 -20.76
N THR A 116 12.88 -17.83 -20.88
CA THR A 116 13.56 -17.17 -19.75
C THR A 116 12.71 -16.02 -19.19
N LEU A 117 13.10 -15.48 -18.01
CA LEU A 117 12.49 -14.25 -17.48
C LEU A 117 12.56 -13.09 -18.48
N LYS A 118 13.65 -13.01 -19.26
CA LYS A 118 13.80 -12.00 -20.31
C LYS A 118 12.69 -12.16 -21.37
N ASP A 119 12.38 -13.38 -21.77
CA ASP A 119 11.36 -13.65 -22.80
C ASP A 119 9.97 -13.26 -22.28
N VAL A 120 9.65 -13.59 -21.02
CA VAL A 120 8.40 -13.18 -20.38
C VAL A 120 8.29 -11.65 -20.29
N LEU A 121 9.37 -10.96 -19.91
CA LEU A 121 9.37 -9.50 -19.84
C LEU A 121 9.19 -8.86 -21.22
N LEU A 122 9.85 -9.39 -22.27
CA LEU A 122 9.70 -8.88 -23.63
C LEU A 122 8.31 -9.14 -24.21
N LEU A 123 7.69 -10.29 -23.89
CA LEU A 123 6.32 -10.60 -24.30
C LEU A 123 5.27 -9.67 -23.69
N ASN A 124 5.53 -9.14 -22.49
CA ASN A 124 4.64 -8.22 -21.79
C ASN A 124 5.05 -6.75 -21.96
N LEU A 125 6.10 -6.45 -22.73
CA LEU A 125 6.54 -5.09 -23.01
C LEU A 125 5.65 -4.47 -24.09
N PRO A 126 4.98 -3.33 -23.83
CA PRO A 126 4.22 -2.64 -24.87
C PRO A 126 5.12 -2.33 -26.08
N PRO A 127 4.66 -2.57 -27.32
CA PRO A 127 5.48 -2.37 -28.52
C PRO A 127 5.74 -0.89 -28.82
N GLN A 128 4.95 0.00 -28.22
CA GLN A 128 5.07 1.45 -28.41
C GLN A 128 6.12 2.01 -27.44
N PRO A 129 6.91 3.01 -27.88
CA PRO A 129 7.77 3.74 -26.97
C PRO A 129 6.93 4.43 -25.89
N ARG A 130 7.55 4.65 -24.73
CA ARG A 130 7.00 5.45 -23.64
C ARG A 130 6.57 6.83 -24.16
N ALA A 131 5.37 7.28 -23.81
CA ALA A 131 4.89 8.60 -24.20
C ALA A 131 5.77 9.71 -23.55
N THR A 132 5.81 10.89 -24.17
CA THR A 132 6.71 11.99 -23.77
C THR A 132 6.55 12.43 -22.30
N ASP A 133 5.32 12.36 -21.78
CA ASP A 133 4.99 12.77 -20.41
C ASP A 133 4.69 11.59 -19.48
N ASP A 134 4.82 10.35 -19.98
CA ASP A 134 4.64 9.17 -19.15
C ASP A 134 5.84 9.08 -18.21
N ALA A 135 5.61 8.77 -16.94
CA ALA A 135 6.67 8.53 -15.98
C ALA A 135 6.23 7.63 -14.83
N PRO A 136 7.06 6.64 -14.44
CA PRO A 136 6.79 5.89 -13.24
C PRO A 136 6.86 6.81 -12.02
N VAL A 137 6.15 6.44 -10.96
CA VAL A 137 6.03 7.26 -9.75
C VAL A 137 7.36 7.73 -9.14
N TRP A 138 8.43 6.93 -9.23
CA TRP A 138 9.74 7.28 -8.67
C TRP A 138 10.53 8.30 -9.51
N GLU A 139 10.14 8.53 -10.77
CA GLU A 139 10.73 9.56 -11.63
C GLU A 139 10.03 10.92 -11.48
N ARG A 140 8.91 10.98 -10.74
CA ARG A 140 8.12 12.20 -10.58
C ARG A 140 8.66 13.06 -9.43
N ASP A 141 8.81 14.36 -9.69
CA ASP A 141 9.31 15.33 -8.69
C ASP A 141 8.27 15.65 -7.61
N THR A 142 6.98 15.53 -7.93
CA THR A 142 5.89 15.82 -6.99
C THR A 142 5.77 14.67 -5.98
N PRO A 143 6.09 14.88 -4.69
CA PRO A 143 5.92 13.84 -3.69
C PRO A 143 4.42 13.53 -3.53
N PRO A 144 4.05 12.26 -3.28
CA PRO A 144 2.67 11.93 -2.98
C PRO A 144 2.21 12.68 -1.72
N ALA A 145 1.12 13.44 -1.84
CA ALA A 145 0.54 14.19 -0.73
C ALA A 145 -0.21 13.23 0.22
N PRO A 146 -0.15 13.40 1.55
CA PRO A 146 -0.83 12.54 2.51
C PRO A 146 -2.34 12.43 2.27
N CYS A 147 -2.95 13.56 1.88
CA CYS A 147 -4.35 13.69 1.55
C CYS A 147 -4.47 14.04 0.07
N ALA A 148 -5.20 13.23 -0.69
CA ALA A 148 -5.58 13.60 -2.04
C ALA A 148 -6.82 14.51 -1.98
N PRO A 149 -6.84 15.65 -2.69
CA PRO A 149 -8.08 16.41 -2.84
C PRO A 149 -9.11 15.51 -3.51
N ALA A 150 -10.39 15.65 -3.11
CA ALA A 150 -11.49 14.97 -3.78
C ALA A 150 -11.43 15.30 -5.27
N ARG A 151 -11.05 14.31 -6.09
CA ARG A 151 -11.05 14.48 -7.54
C ARG A 151 -12.52 14.67 -7.93
N PRO A 152 -12.91 15.80 -8.57
CA PRO A 152 -14.26 15.92 -9.12
C PRO A 152 -14.48 14.75 -10.08
N PRO A 153 -15.71 14.20 -10.19
CA PRO A 153 -15.96 13.08 -11.09
C PRO A 153 -15.45 13.45 -12.47
N ALA A 154 -14.37 12.81 -12.90
CA ALA A 154 -13.83 13.07 -14.22
C ALA A 154 -14.90 12.64 -15.23
N ALA A 155 -15.27 13.55 -16.14
CA ALA A 155 -15.92 13.14 -17.37
C ALA A 155 -15.03 12.04 -17.97
N SER A 156 -15.65 10.93 -18.35
CA SER A 156 -15.02 9.72 -18.85
C SER A 156 -14.18 10.01 -20.10
N THR A 157 -12.96 10.50 -19.95
CA THR A 157 -11.95 10.47 -21.00
C THR A 157 -11.22 9.15 -20.84
N CYS A 158 -11.66 8.18 -21.64
CA CYS A 158 -10.95 6.94 -21.88
C CYS A 158 -9.53 7.30 -22.35
N SER A 159 -8.52 7.14 -21.49
CA SER A 159 -7.13 7.26 -21.95
C SER A 159 -6.83 6.03 -22.81
N PRO A 160 -6.37 6.20 -24.07
CA PRO A 160 -6.07 5.08 -24.94
C PRO A 160 -4.67 4.56 -24.59
N GLY A 161 -4.60 3.46 -23.86
CA GLY A 161 -3.41 2.60 -23.80
C GLY A 161 -2.83 2.34 -22.40
N PRO A 162 -2.02 1.28 -22.26
CA PRO A 162 -1.31 0.97 -21.02
C PRO A 162 -0.15 1.97 -20.82
N THR A 163 -0.40 3.06 -20.12
CA THR A 163 0.64 4.01 -19.69
C THR A 163 1.32 3.50 -18.42
N ALA A 164 2.63 3.78 -18.24
CA ALA A 164 3.33 3.46 -17.00
C ALA A 164 2.71 4.17 -15.78
N GLU A 165 2.00 5.28 -16.02
CA GLU A 165 1.14 5.95 -15.06
C GLU A 165 0.05 5.06 -14.46
N SER A 166 -0.66 4.25 -15.25
CA SER A 166 -1.72 3.36 -14.72
C SER A 166 -1.14 2.25 -13.84
N ALA A 167 0.05 1.75 -14.20
CA ALA A 167 0.73 0.69 -13.47
C ALA A 167 1.41 1.15 -12.16
N SER A 168 1.67 2.45 -12.00
CA SER A 168 2.49 2.98 -10.90
C SER A 168 1.82 4.05 -10.05
N THR A 169 0.66 4.59 -10.43
CA THR A 169 -0.06 5.60 -9.63
C THR A 169 -0.80 4.91 -8.49
N PRO A 170 -0.39 5.12 -7.23
CA PRO A 170 -1.06 4.47 -6.12
C PRO A 170 -2.44 5.13 -5.86
N PRO A 171 -3.53 4.36 -5.74
CA PRO A 171 -4.85 4.87 -5.31
C PRO A 171 -4.87 5.27 -3.82
N ARG A 172 -3.77 5.01 -3.10
CA ARG A 172 -3.64 5.10 -1.64
C ARG A 172 -2.26 5.64 -1.27
N THR A 173 -2.22 6.60 -0.35
CA THR A 173 -1.00 6.92 0.40
C THR A 173 -0.75 5.85 1.46
N ALA A 174 0.31 5.07 1.28
CA ALA A 174 0.78 4.10 2.26
C ALA A 174 2.06 4.64 2.91
N ALA A 175 2.22 4.40 4.21
CA ALA A 175 3.49 4.59 4.91
C ALA A 175 3.70 3.35 5.79
N TRP A 176 4.89 2.78 5.70
CA TRP A 176 5.30 1.61 6.44
C TRP A 176 6.72 1.82 6.94
N THR A 177 6.91 1.61 8.23
CA THR A 177 8.22 1.59 8.87
C THR A 177 8.39 0.25 9.60
N PRO A 178 9.56 -0.39 9.52
CA PRO A 178 9.85 -1.54 10.34
C PRO A 178 10.16 -1.03 11.76
N SER A 179 9.58 -1.66 12.77
CA SER A 179 10.02 -1.44 14.15
C SER A 179 11.36 -2.15 14.38
N PRO A 180 12.43 -1.46 14.78
CA PRO A 180 13.58 -2.13 15.34
C PRO A 180 13.26 -2.38 16.81
N THR A 181 13.09 -3.65 17.22
CA THR A 181 13.54 -4.20 18.52
C THR A 181 12.88 -5.56 18.77
N THR A 182 13.66 -6.61 18.59
CA THR A 182 13.52 -7.85 19.35
C THR A 182 14.19 -7.65 20.70
N THR A 183 13.43 -7.51 21.79
CA THR A 183 13.79 -8.12 23.08
C THR A 183 12.56 -8.17 23.99
N ALA A 184 12.36 -9.34 24.59
CA ALA A 184 11.35 -9.62 25.58
C ALA A 184 11.58 -8.82 26.87
N THR A 185 10.50 -8.50 27.58
CA THR A 185 10.50 -8.56 29.04
C THR A 185 9.12 -9.03 29.50
N ALA A 186 9.13 -10.17 30.20
CA ALA A 186 7.99 -10.68 30.93
C ALA A 186 8.21 -10.44 32.44
N CYS A 187 7.13 -9.99 33.09
CA CYS A 187 6.72 -10.22 34.50
C CYS A 187 7.47 -9.50 35.65
N PRO A 188 6.86 -9.41 36.86
CA PRO A 188 5.45 -9.11 37.21
C PRO A 188 5.30 -8.24 38.50
N ALA A 189 4.04 -8.12 39.00
CA ALA A 189 3.55 -7.58 40.30
C ALA A 189 3.29 -6.05 40.32
N ASP A 190 2.19 -5.52 40.85
CA ASP A 190 1.47 -5.93 42.05
C ASP A 190 -0.06 -5.79 41.96
N GLY A 191 -0.73 -6.58 42.80
CA GLY A 191 -2.16 -6.84 42.76
C GLY A 191 -3.07 -5.72 43.26
N SER A 192 -4.32 -5.80 42.80
CA SER A 192 -5.46 -5.15 43.42
C SER A 192 -6.66 -6.07 43.21
N GLN A 193 -7.07 -6.75 44.28
CA GLN A 193 -8.23 -7.64 44.30
C GLN A 193 -9.55 -6.86 44.09
N PRO A 194 -10.60 -7.50 43.53
CA PRO A 194 -11.95 -6.97 43.57
C PRO A 194 -12.64 -7.30 44.90
N SER A 195 -13.15 -6.29 45.60
CA SER A 195 -14.04 -6.49 46.74
C SER A 195 -15.45 -6.83 46.26
N SER A 196 -15.92 -8.03 46.58
CA SER A 196 -17.34 -8.38 46.66
C SER A 196 -17.85 -8.10 48.09
N SER A 197 -19.07 -7.55 48.22
CA SER A 197 -20.04 -7.85 49.28
C SER A 197 -21.21 -6.84 49.27
N THR A 198 -22.35 -7.33 48.81
CA THR A 198 -23.68 -7.30 49.46
C THR A 198 -24.12 -6.04 50.22
N ARG A 199 -25.17 -5.38 49.72
CA ARG A 199 -26.46 -5.23 50.41
C ARG A 199 -27.58 -4.95 49.41
#